data_AF-G3Y8V7-F1
#
_entry.id   AF-G3Y8V7-F1
#
_cell.length_a   1.000
_cell.length_b   1.000
_cell.length_c   1.000
_cell.angle_alpha   90.00
_cell.angle_beta   90.00
_cell.angle_gamma   90.00
#
_symmetry.space_group_name_H-M   'P 1'
#
loop_
_entity.id
_entity.type
_entity.pdbx_description
1 polymer ?
#
loop_
_entity_poly.entity_id
_entity_poly.type
_entity_poly.pdbx_seq_one_letter_code
_entity_poly.pdbx_strand_id
1 'polypeptide(L)'
;MGMAVCLGTPEMVRVLLRYPGSDAKQSVLRMPLLCWAAVQSKADMVETLIQQGVSLQEVDGRYGRNALSWAVIKGKQDIVTRLLQTPGVGWDDVDQQGRSALFHAAVTGNEEMFEELRSRGSAVHRPDQFGFTPLFVAVQHGRESLVRRILGDHPLTQEPRDGSGRSLSWWIRSTGNDALRETIVGYGMQLGGQVLIEESHSYLRYESSRSSQDCDICTLPLNRDNRGIEYGSGCRKYRICHICSQFGASCKDFAE
;
A
#
# COMPACT_ATOMS: atom_id res chain seq x y z
N MET A 1 8.76 16.77 -18.95
CA MET A 1 7.39 16.79 -18.39
C MET A 1 7.31 16.43 -16.90
N GLY A 2 7.87 15.31 -16.42
CA GLY A 2 7.80 14.93 -14.99
C GLY A 2 8.31 16.01 -14.01
N MET A 3 9.43 16.67 -14.32
CA MET A 3 9.92 17.79 -13.49
C MET A 3 8.98 19.01 -13.51
N ALA A 4 8.26 19.26 -14.60
CA ALA A 4 7.30 20.36 -14.67
C ALA A 4 6.11 20.12 -13.74
N VAL A 5 5.64 18.88 -13.61
CA VAL A 5 4.63 18.50 -12.62
C VAL A 5 5.18 18.66 -11.19
N CYS A 6 6.44 18.28 -10.97
CA CYS A 6 7.07 18.38 -9.65
C CYS A 6 7.29 19.82 -9.18
N LEU A 7 7.83 20.69 -10.04
CA LEU A 7 8.34 22.00 -9.64
C LEU A 7 7.55 23.17 -10.23
N GLY A 8 6.74 22.92 -11.26
CA GLY A 8 6.02 23.96 -11.99
C GLY A 8 4.59 24.19 -11.53
N THR A 9 3.95 25.16 -12.20
CA THR A 9 2.54 25.51 -12.05
C THR A 9 1.64 24.72 -13.01
N PRO A 10 0.34 24.57 -12.71
CA PRO A 10 -0.61 23.93 -13.61
C PRO A 10 -0.65 24.57 -15.00
N GLU A 11 -0.53 25.90 -15.09
CA GLU A 11 -0.51 26.65 -16.34
C GLU A 11 0.68 26.26 -17.21
N MET A 12 1.86 26.11 -16.60
CA MET A 12 3.07 25.68 -17.31
C MET A 12 2.86 24.29 -17.91
N VAL A 13 2.27 23.36 -17.14
CA VAL A 13 1.98 22.00 -17.62
C VAL A 13 0.93 22.01 -18.73
N ARG A 14 -0.12 22.85 -18.65
CA ARG A 14 -1.11 23.03 -19.73
C ARG A 14 -0.46 23.46 -21.04
N VAL A 15 0.45 24.43 -20.98
CA VAL A 15 1.16 24.93 -22.17
C VAL A 15 2.04 23.83 -22.76
N LEU A 16 2.77 23.10 -21.91
CA LEU A 16 3.67 22.05 -22.37
C LEU A 16 2.93 20.86 -23.02
N LEU A 17 1.73 20.51 -22.52
CA LEU A 17 0.90 19.43 -23.09
C LEU A 17 0.39 19.71 -24.50
N ARG A 18 0.38 20.98 -24.95
CA ARG A 18 0.00 21.34 -26.32
C ARG A 18 1.06 20.99 -27.36
N TYR A 19 2.28 20.70 -26.93
CA TYR A 19 3.37 20.37 -27.85
C TYR A 19 3.46 18.84 -28.05
N PRO A 20 3.44 18.36 -29.31
CA PRO A 20 3.60 16.94 -29.62
C PRO A 20 5.00 16.44 -29.20
N GLY A 21 5.07 15.26 -28.61
CA GLY A 21 6.31 14.68 -28.07
C GLY A 21 6.61 15.04 -26.61
N SER A 22 5.69 15.74 -25.93
CA SER A 22 5.77 16.04 -24.50
C SER A 22 5.35 14.87 -23.59
N ASP A 23 4.98 13.73 -24.21
CA ASP A 23 4.56 12.49 -23.56
C ASP A 23 5.53 12.06 -22.45
N ALA A 24 4.98 11.87 -21.26
CA ALA A 24 5.67 11.57 -20.01
C ALA A 24 6.38 10.22 -19.96
N LYS A 25 6.40 9.48 -21.07
CA LYS A 25 6.90 8.11 -21.20
C LYS A 25 8.43 8.01 -21.18
N GLN A 26 9.15 9.14 -21.18
CA GLN A 26 10.62 9.18 -21.24
C GLN A 26 11.33 9.26 -19.87
N SER A 27 10.62 9.23 -18.74
CA SER A 27 11.30 9.24 -17.42
C SER A 27 11.95 7.88 -17.13
N VAL A 28 13.11 7.89 -16.45
CA VAL A 28 13.86 6.67 -16.05
C VAL A 28 12.99 5.68 -15.25
N LEU A 29 12.00 6.19 -14.51
CA LEU A 29 11.06 5.39 -13.72
C LEU A 29 9.76 5.03 -14.46
N ARG A 30 9.62 5.42 -15.74
CA ARG A 30 8.37 5.32 -16.52
C ARG A 30 7.15 5.77 -15.69
N MET A 31 7.29 6.91 -15.01
CA MET A 31 6.27 7.45 -14.10
C MET A 31 5.31 8.37 -14.86
N PRO A 32 4.00 8.06 -14.92
CA PRO A 32 2.98 8.91 -15.56
C PRO A 32 2.83 10.27 -14.88
N LEU A 33 2.34 11.29 -15.60
CA LEU A 33 2.15 12.65 -15.04
C LEU A 33 1.15 12.66 -13.89
N LEU A 34 0.07 11.91 -14.02
CA LEU A 34 -0.97 11.84 -13.01
C LEU A 34 -0.41 11.20 -11.71
N CYS A 35 0.44 10.17 -11.85
CA CYS A 35 1.15 9.58 -10.72
C CYS A 35 2.11 10.58 -10.06
N TRP A 36 2.86 11.36 -10.84
CA TRP A 36 3.70 12.44 -10.29
C TRP A 36 2.88 13.48 -9.51
N ALA A 37 1.74 13.90 -10.03
CA ALA A 37 0.87 14.88 -9.37
C ALA A 37 0.29 14.33 -8.04
N ALA A 38 -0.12 13.06 -8.03
CA ALA A 38 -0.58 12.37 -6.82
C ALA A 38 0.53 12.21 -5.77
N VAL A 39 1.73 11.78 -6.18
CA VAL A 39 2.91 11.64 -5.29
C VAL A 39 3.27 12.97 -4.63
N GLN A 40 3.22 14.06 -5.40
CA GLN A 40 3.51 15.41 -4.91
C GLN A 40 2.33 16.08 -4.21
N SER A 41 1.18 15.39 -4.13
CA SER A 41 -0.02 15.89 -3.44
C SER A 41 -0.55 17.23 -3.99
N LYS A 42 -0.42 17.46 -5.31
CA LYS A 42 -0.86 18.70 -5.97
C LYS A 42 -2.25 18.54 -6.57
N ALA A 43 -3.30 18.85 -5.81
CA ALA A 43 -4.69 18.72 -6.25
C ALA A 43 -4.99 19.50 -7.55
N ASP A 44 -4.61 20.78 -7.62
CA ASP A 44 -4.83 21.64 -8.81
C ASP A 44 -4.19 21.07 -10.09
N MET A 45 -3.04 20.40 -9.91
CA MET A 45 -2.32 19.74 -10.99
C MET A 45 -3.05 18.48 -11.45
N VAL A 46 -3.57 17.68 -10.52
CA VAL A 46 -4.40 16.51 -10.84
C VAL A 46 -5.63 16.94 -11.64
N GLU A 47 -6.35 17.97 -11.20
CA GLU A 47 -7.52 18.49 -11.91
C GLU A 47 -7.18 18.95 -13.32
N THR A 48 -6.09 19.69 -13.44
CA THR A 48 -5.61 20.17 -14.74
C THR A 48 -5.26 19.01 -15.67
N LEU A 49 -4.57 17.99 -15.18
CA LEU A 49 -4.19 16.82 -15.99
C LEU A 49 -5.43 16.02 -16.45
N ILE A 50 -6.44 15.89 -15.59
CA ILE A 50 -7.74 15.28 -15.95
C ILE A 50 -8.43 16.09 -17.04
N GLN A 51 -8.49 17.41 -16.91
CA GLN A 51 -9.10 18.31 -17.92
C GLN A 51 -8.38 18.28 -19.27
N GLN A 52 -7.06 18.04 -19.27
CA GLN A 52 -6.27 17.91 -20.50
C GLN A 52 -6.38 16.51 -21.15
N GLY A 53 -7.17 15.59 -20.58
CA GLY A 53 -7.41 14.28 -21.18
C GLY A 53 -6.18 13.36 -21.15
N VAL A 54 -5.29 13.53 -20.16
CA VAL A 54 -4.17 12.60 -19.96
C VAL A 54 -4.71 11.22 -19.61
N SER A 55 -4.04 10.16 -20.07
CA SER A 55 -4.43 8.80 -19.75
C SER A 55 -4.47 8.56 -18.23
N LEU A 56 -5.62 8.10 -17.74
CA LEU A 56 -5.91 7.94 -16.31
C LEU A 56 -5.55 6.55 -15.77
N GLN A 57 -5.34 5.58 -16.66
CA GLN A 57 -5.08 4.17 -16.32
C GLN A 57 -3.59 3.82 -16.39
N GLU A 58 -2.71 4.80 -16.64
CA GLU A 58 -1.29 4.52 -16.66
C GLU A 58 -0.76 4.23 -15.24
N VAL A 59 0.15 3.26 -15.17
CA VAL A 59 0.82 2.83 -13.96
C VAL A 59 2.31 3.17 -14.00
N ASP A 60 2.91 3.37 -12.84
CA ASP A 60 4.36 3.62 -12.74
C ASP A 60 5.18 2.36 -13.05
N GLY A 61 6.37 2.53 -13.61
CA GLY A 61 7.23 1.41 -13.98
C GLY A 61 7.93 0.69 -12.82
N ARG A 62 7.93 1.25 -11.61
CA ARG A 62 8.67 0.70 -10.45
C ARG A 62 7.84 -0.27 -9.62
N TYR A 63 6.59 0.10 -9.33
CA TYR A 63 5.66 -0.69 -8.52
C TYR A 63 4.41 -1.10 -9.30
N GLY A 64 4.13 -0.50 -10.46
CA GLY A 64 2.88 -0.72 -11.19
C GLY A 64 1.68 -0.04 -10.52
N ARG A 65 1.88 1.04 -9.75
CA ARG A 65 0.77 1.75 -9.10
C ARG A 65 0.23 2.82 -10.04
N ASN A 66 -1.09 2.94 -10.05
CA ASN A 66 -1.77 4.07 -10.68
C ASN A 66 -1.76 5.31 -9.76
N ALA A 67 -2.30 6.41 -10.26
CA ALA A 67 -2.34 7.67 -9.52
C ALA A 67 -3.20 7.60 -8.24
N LEU A 68 -4.27 6.81 -8.25
CA LEU A 68 -5.15 6.62 -7.10
C LEU A 68 -4.41 5.94 -5.95
N SER A 69 -3.71 4.83 -6.22
CA SER A 69 -2.88 4.15 -5.23
C SER A 69 -1.84 5.08 -4.62
N TRP A 70 -1.19 5.94 -5.42
CA TRP A 70 -0.28 6.95 -4.89
C TRP A 70 -0.98 8.00 -4.02
N ALA A 71 -2.17 8.48 -4.40
CA ALA A 71 -2.93 9.44 -3.62
C ALA A 71 -3.34 8.87 -2.24
N VAL A 72 -3.72 7.58 -2.19
CA VAL A 72 -4.04 6.86 -0.96
C VAL A 72 -2.81 6.70 -0.07
N ILE A 73 -1.67 6.28 -0.64
CA ILE A 73 -0.41 6.14 0.10
C ILE A 73 0.04 7.49 0.70
N LYS A 74 -0.21 8.59 -0.01
CA LYS A 74 0.07 9.95 0.47
C LYS A 74 -0.98 10.50 1.44
N GLY A 75 -2.08 9.79 1.65
CA GLY A 75 -3.16 10.20 2.54
C GLY A 75 -3.86 11.49 2.09
N LYS A 76 -4.00 11.71 0.78
CA LYS A 76 -4.62 12.92 0.22
C LYS A 76 -6.07 12.68 -0.18
N GLN A 77 -6.99 12.89 0.78
CA GLN A 77 -8.43 12.66 0.62
C GLN A 77 -9.01 13.39 -0.59
N ASP A 78 -8.72 14.69 -0.72
CA ASP A 78 -9.21 15.51 -1.82
C ASP A 78 -8.86 14.92 -3.20
N ILE A 79 -7.63 14.40 -3.36
CA ILE A 79 -7.18 13.80 -4.61
C ILE A 79 -7.87 12.45 -4.84
N VAL A 80 -8.02 11.64 -3.79
CA VAL A 80 -8.72 10.34 -3.86
C VAL A 80 -10.15 10.55 -4.31
N THR A 81 -10.90 11.43 -3.65
CA THR A 81 -12.30 11.69 -3.99
C THR A 81 -12.45 12.21 -5.43
N ARG A 82 -11.57 13.11 -5.87
CA ARG A 82 -11.61 13.63 -7.25
C ARG A 82 -11.28 12.56 -8.29
N LEU A 83 -10.27 11.72 -8.04
CA LEU A 83 -9.93 10.61 -8.93
C LEU A 83 -11.06 9.59 -8.99
N LEU A 84 -11.68 9.25 -7.85
CA LEU A 84 -12.82 8.34 -7.82
C LEU A 84 -14.02 8.93 -8.58
N GLN A 85 -14.31 10.22 -8.45
CA GLN A 85 -15.38 10.88 -9.23
C GLN A 85 -15.11 10.93 -10.74
N THR A 86 -13.89 10.67 -11.19
CA THR A 86 -13.51 10.75 -12.60
C THR A 86 -13.72 9.40 -13.31
N PRO A 87 -14.59 9.34 -14.35
CA PRO A 87 -14.78 8.12 -15.11
C PRO A 87 -13.49 7.64 -15.78
N GLY A 88 -13.29 6.32 -15.82
CA GLY A 88 -12.13 5.71 -16.49
C GLY A 88 -10.87 5.58 -15.63
N VAL A 89 -10.90 6.03 -14.37
CA VAL A 89 -9.87 5.68 -13.37
C VAL A 89 -10.08 4.24 -12.91
N GLY A 90 -9.06 3.40 -12.99
CA GLY A 90 -9.11 2.03 -12.48
C GLY A 90 -9.02 2.00 -10.94
N TRP A 91 -10.16 2.13 -10.27
CA TRP A 91 -10.20 2.27 -8.80
C TRP A 91 -9.83 0.99 -8.04
N ASP A 92 -10.02 -0.18 -8.67
CA ASP A 92 -9.73 -1.49 -8.08
C ASP A 92 -8.55 -2.21 -8.76
N ASP A 93 -7.79 -1.47 -9.59
CA ASP A 93 -6.55 -1.95 -10.19
C ASP A 93 -5.54 -2.32 -9.09
N VAL A 94 -4.75 -3.34 -9.38
CA VAL A 94 -3.70 -3.83 -8.48
C VAL A 94 -2.33 -3.47 -9.01
N ASP A 95 -1.42 -3.19 -8.08
CA ASP A 95 -0.01 -3.00 -8.40
C ASP A 95 0.70 -4.34 -8.69
N GLN A 96 2.00 -4.29 -8.99
CA GLN A 96 2.78 -5.50 -9.32
C GLN A 96 2.91 -6.49 -8.16
N GLN A 97 2.52 -6.12 -6.93
CA GLN A 97 2.45 -7.05 -5.80
C GLN A 97 1.02 -7.55 -5.56
N GLY A 98 0.08 -7.25 -6.46
CA GLY A 98 -1.34 -7.60 -6.29
C GLY A 98 -2.09 -6.69 -5.31
N ARG A 99 -1.54 -5.51 -4.97
CA ARG A 99 -2.14 -4.61 -3.96
C ARG A 99 -2.99 -3.54 -4.62
N SER A 100 -4.26 -3.45 -4.21
CA SER A 100 -5.17 -2.39 -4.65
C SER A 100 -5.00 -1.10 -3.85
N ALA A 101 -5.64 -0.03 -4.30
CA ALA A 101 -5.73 1.21 -3.53
C ALA A 101 -6.33 0.98 -2.13
N LEU A 102 -7.32 0.07 -2.00
CA LEU A 102 -7.95 -0.28 -0.72
C LEU A 102 -6.96 -0.97 0.23
N PHE A 103 -6.09 -1.83 -0.30
CA PHE A 103 -5.01 -2.43 0.49
C PHE A 103 -4.08 -1.36 1.08
N HIS A 104 -3.69 -0.37 0.28
CA HIS A 104 -2.86 0.74 0.76
C HIS A 104 -3.59 1.64 1.78
N ALA A 105 -4.91 1.81 1.66
CA ALA A 105 -5.71 2.50 2.68
C ALA A 105 -5.68 1.76 4.03
N ALA A 106 -5.63 0.43 4.00
CA ALA A 106 -5.50 -0.37 5.21
C ALA A 106 -4.13 -0.28 5.87
N VAL A 107 -3.05 -0.15 5.07
CA VAL A 107 -1.69 0.13 5.57
C VAL A 107 -1.63 1.49 6.27
N THR A 108 -2.17 2.53 5.64
CA THR A 108 -2.17 3.90 6.21
C THR A 108 -3.13 4.05 7.38
N GLY A 109 -4.16 3.20 7.46
CA GLY A 109 -5.21 3.25 8.47
C GLY A 109 -6.21 4.37 8.25
N ASN A 110 -6.30 4.92 7.03
CA ASN A 110 -7.27 5.96 6.73
C ASN A 110 -8.65 5.35 6.46
N GLU A 111 -9.51 5.39 7.48
CA GLU A 111 -10.87 4.85 7.43
C GLU A 111 -11.74 5.50 6.36
N GLU A 112 -11.60 6.81 6.15
CA GLU A 112 -12.42 7.55 5.19
C GLU A 112 -12.13 7.08 3.76
N MET A 113 -10.85 6.99 3.39
CA MET A 113 -10.43 6.45 2.10
C MET A 113 -10.84 5.00 1.93
N PHE A 114 -10.70 4.20 2.99
CA PHE A 114 -11.05 2.79 2.97
C PHE A 114 -12.55 2.61 2.67
N GLU A 115 -13.40 3.40 3.33
CA GLU A 115 -14.83 3.38 3.10
C GLU A 115 -15.23 3.91 1.73
N GLU A 116 -14.59 4.97 1.26
CA GLU A 116 -14.88 5.52 -0.06
C GLU A 116 -14.59 4.46 -1.15
N LEU A 117 -13.47 3.77 -1.06
CA LEU A 117 -13.11 2.67 -1.97
C LEU A 117 -14.04 1.48 -1.82
N ARG A 118 -14.38 1.10 -0.58
CA ARG A 118 -15.31 0.01 -0.29
C ARG A 118 -16.70 0.28 -0.86
N SER A 119 -17.20 1.50 -0.74
CA SER A 119 -18.51 1.92 -1.27
C SER A 119 -18.61 1.77 -2.80
N ARG A 120 -17.47 1.74 -3.49
CA ARG A 120 -17.37 1.49 -4.93
C ARG A 120 -17.21 0.02 -5.32
N GLY A 121 -17.30 -0.88 -4.35
CA GLY A 121 -17.20 -2.32 -4.57
C GLY A 121 -15.77 -2.85 -4.64
N SER A 122 -14.77 -2.13 -4.13
CA SER A 122 -13.41 -2.67 -4.03
C SER A 122 -13.37 -3.92 -3.16
N ALA A 123 -12.53 -4.89 -3.54
CA ALA A 123 -12.46 -6.17 -2.87
C ALA A 123 -11.73 -6.07 -1.50
N VAL A 124 -12.52 -6.00 -0.42
CA VAL A 124 -12.04 -5.84 0.97
C VAL A 124 -11.19 -7.02 1.47
N HIS A 125 -11.39 -8.21 0.90
CA HIS A 125 -10.70 -9.43 1.33
C HIS A 125 -9.70 -9.98 0.31
N ARG A 126 -9.42 -9.23 -0.77
CA ARG A 126 -8.44 -9.66 -1.78
C ARG A 126 -7.04 -9.76 -1.14
N PRO A 127 -6.39 -10.93 -1.15
CA PRO A 127 -5.00 -11.04 -0.73
C PRO A 127 -4.06 -10.45 -1.78
N ASP A 128 -2.93 -9.91 -1.34
CA ASP A 128 -1.80 -9.61 -2.21
C ASP A 128 -1.07 -10.90 -2.62
N GLN A 129 -0.03 -10.79 -3.46
CA GLN A 129 0.72 -11.95 -3.95
C GLN A 129 1.41 -12.76 -2.84
N PHE A 130 1.57 -12.19 -1.65
CA PHE A 130 2.18 -12.82 -0.49
C PHE A 130 1.13 -13.33 0.52
N GLY A 131 -0.15 -13.29 0.16
CA GLY A 131 -1.24 -13.75 1.00
C GLY A 131 -1.68 -12.77 2.10
N PHE A 132 -1.21 -11.52 2.08
CA PHE A 132 -1.71 -10.51 3.02
C PHE A 132 -3.03 -9.94 2.54
N THR A 133 -4.05 -9.98 3.39
CA THR A 133 -5.32 -9.28 3.16
C THR A 133 -5.27 -7.87 3.78
N PRO A 134 -6.19 -6.95 3.40
CA PRO A 134 -6.31 -5.65 4.07
C PRO A 134 -6.43 -5.74 5.60
N LEU A 135 -7.07 -6.78 6.11
CA LEU A 135 -7.13 -7.05 7.55
C LEU A 135 -5.75 -7.35 8.16
N PHE A 136 -4.93 -8.16 7.49
CA PHE A 136 -3.59 -8.48 7.97
C PHE A 136 -2.73 -7.22 8.13
N VAL A 137 -2.69 -6.37 7.10
CA VAL A 137 -1.89 -5.16 7.15
C VAL A 137 -2.46 -4.15 8.15
N ALA A 138 -3.79 -4.05 8.30
CA ALA A 138 -4.39 -3.22 9.35
C ALA A 138 -3.94 -3.67 10.74
N VAL A 139 -3.85 -4.98 10.99
CA VAL A 139 -3.36 -5.54 12.26
C VAL A 139 -1.87 -5.32 12.46
N GLN A 140 -1.05 -5.53 11.42
CA GLN A 140 0.39 -5.30 11.46
C GLN A 140 0.72 -3.84 11.82
N HIS A 141 -0.01 -2.89 11.24
CA HIS A 141 0.18 -1.46 11.46
C HIS A 141 -0.60 -0.89 12.65
N GLY A 142 -1.26 -1.74 13.46
CA GLY A 142 -1.94 -1.31 14.68
C GLY A 142 -3.20 -0.47 14.44
N ARG A 143 -3.86 -0.62 13.28
CA ARG A 143 -5.02 0.19 12.85
C ARG A 143 -6.33 -0.30 13.49
N GLU A 144 -6.42 -0.19 14.80
CA GLU A 144 -7.51 -0.75 15.62
C GLU A 144 -8.92 -0.40 15.15
N SER A 145 -9.19 0.88 14.89
CA SER A 145 -10.50 1.33 14.42
C SER A 145 -10.88 0.70 13.08
N LEU A 146 -9.93 0.59 12.16
CA LEU A 146 -10.16 -0.06 10.86
C LEU A 146 -10.36 -1.58 11.01
N VAL A 147 -9.62 -2.22 11.91
CA VAL A 147 -9.80 -3.66 12.23
C VAL A 147 -11.21 -3.92 12.74
N ARG A 148 -11.72 -3.11 13.68
CA ARG A 148 -13.10 -3.22 14.17
C ARG A 148 -14.14 -3.12 13.06
N ARG A 149 -13.95 -2.18 12.14
CA ARG A 149 -14.83 -1.95 11.00
C ARG A 149 -14.84 -3.13 10.03
N ILE A 150 -13.66 -3.67 9.68
CA ILE A 150 -13.55 -4.85 8.82
C ILE A 150 -14.18 -6.09 9.47
N LEU A 151 -13.95 -6.32 10.77
CA LEU A 151 -14.47 -7.47 11.51
C LEU A 151 -15.96 -7.37 11.85
N GLY A 152 -16.48 -6.15 12.00
CA GLY A 152 -17.90 -5.91 12.28
C GLY A 152 -18.80 -6.39 11.14
N ASP A 153 -18.36 -6.22 9.90
CA ASP A 153 -19.12 -6.66 8.72
C ASP A 153 -18.96 -8.17 8.46
N HIS A 154 -17.76 -8.71 8.72
CA HIS A 154 -17.42 -10.11 8.49
C HIS A 154 -16.56 -10.68 9.62
N PRO A 155 -17.17 -11.29 10.66
CA PRO A 155 -16.42 -11.90 11.74
C PRO A 155 -15.63 -13.12 11.22
N LEU A 156 -14.37 -13.20 11.60
CA LEU A 156 -13.51 -14.32 11.22
C LEU A 156 -13.87 -15.56 12.03
N THR A 157 -14.27 -16.64 11.35
CA THR A 157 -14.55 -17.95 11.96
C THR A 157 -13.28 -18.76 12.22
N GLN A 158 -12.20 -18.51 11.47
CA GLN A 158 -10.91 -19.15 11.63
C GLN A 158 -9.79 -18.11 11.58
N GLU A 159 -8.69 -18.40 12.25
CA GLU A 159 -7.49 -17.55 12.23
C GLU A 159 -6.84 -17.57 10.83
N PRO A 160 -6.83 -16.43 10.11
CA PRO A 160 -6.21 -16.38 8.80
C PRO A 160 -4.68 -16.51 8.94
N ARG A 161 -4.06 -17.02 7.88
CA ARG A 161 -2.61 -17.14 7.73
C ARG A 161 -2.15 -16.38 6.49
N ASP A 162 -0.96 -15.79 6.56
CA ASP A 162 -0.32 -15.22 5.38
C ASP A 162 0.24 -16.33 4.46
N GLY A 163 0.77 -15.96 3.29
CA GLY A 163 1.32 -16.91 2.32
C GLY A 163 2.55 -17.69 2.84
N SER A 164 3.19 -17.20 3.90
CA SER A 164 4.27 -17.91 4.60
C SER A 164 3.80 -18.76 5.78
N GLY A 165 2.48 -18.88 5.98
CA GLY A 165 1.87 -19.69 7.05
C GLY A 165 1.82 -19.03 8.42
N ARG A 166 2.27 -17.77 8.57
CA ARG A 166 2.22 -17.04 9.84
C ARG A 166 0.79 -16.62 10.13
N SER A 167 0.36 -16.84 11.37
CA SER A 167 -1.01 -16.56 11.80
C SER A 167 -1.20 -15.09 12.17
N LEU A 168 -2.44 -14.61 12.20
CA LEU A 168 -2.74 -13.24 12.64
C LEU A 168 -2.26 -12.97 14.08
N SER A 169 -2.38 -13.94 14.99
CA SER A 169 -1.86 -13.85 16.37
C SER A 169 -0.34 -13.71 16.42
N TRP A 170 0.37 -14.40 15.52
CA TRP A 170 1.82 -14.26 15.41
C TRP A 170 2.18 -12.81 15.08
N TRP A 171 1.46 -12.19 14.13
CA TRP A 171 1.69 -10.80 13.76
C TRP A 171 1.42 -9.84 14.91
N ILE A 172 0.29 -9.97 15.61
CA ILE A 172 -0.05 -9.16 16.79
C ILE A 172 1.08 -9.18 17.84
N ARG A 173 1.58 -10.40 18.15
CA ARG A 173 2.70 -10.57 19.09
C ARG A 173 4.00 -9.96 18.57
N SER A 174 4.29 -10.15 17.29
CA SER A 174 5.54 -9.68 16.68
C SER A 174 5.64 -8.15 16.61
N THR A 175 4.51 -7.47 16.40
CA THR A 175 4.41 -6.00 16.33
C THR A 175 4.13 -5.34 17.67
N GLY A 176 3.78 -6.12 18.70
CA GLY A 176 3.46 -5.61 20.03
C GLY A 176 2.09 -4.91 20.11
N ASN A 177 1.16 -5.21 19.20
CA ASN A 177 -0.17 -4.61 19.16
C ASN A 177 -1.16 -5.36 20.08
N ASP A 178 -0.80 -5.56 21.35
CA ASP A 178 -1.57 -6.42 22.27
C ASP A 178 -3.05 -6.03 22.42
N ALA A 179 -3.38 -4.74 22.32
CA ALA A 179 -4.77 -4.24 22.34
C ALA A 179 -5.64 -4.82 21.20
N LEU A 180 -5.04 -5.12 20.04
CA LEU A 180 -5.75 -5.76 18.93
C LEU A 180 -6.12 -7.20 19.24
N ARG A 181 -5.37 -7.88 20.11
CA ARG A 181 -5.66 -9.26 20.49
C ARG A 181 -7.02 -9.35 21.17
N GLU A 182 -7.28 -8.46 22.13
CA GLU A 182 -8.54 -8.40 22.86
C GLU A 182 -9.69 -8.06 21.91
N THR A 183 -9.47 -7.10 21.01
CA THR A 183 -10.46 -6.73 19.99
C THR A 183 -10.82 -7.93 19.11
N ILE A 184 -9.84 -8.61 18.53
CA ILE A 184 -10.07 -9.74 17.61
C ILE A 184 -10.76 -10.93 18.30
N VAL A 185 -10.37 -11.25 19.54
CA VAL A 185 -11.02 -12.28 20.35
C VAL A 185 -12.47 -11.89 20.66
N GLY A 186 -12.73 -10.61 20.96
CA GLY A 186 -14.07 -10.09 21.22
C GLY A 186 -15.04 -10.23 20.04
N TYR A 187 -14.53 -10.24 18.80
CA TYR A 187 -15.32 -10.51 17.58
C TYR A 187 -15.48 -12.00 17.26
N GLY A 188 -15.12 -12.90 18.19
CA GLY A 188 -15.39 -14.34 18.09
C GLY A 188 -14.30 -15.16 17.39
N MET A 189 -13.14 -14.58 17.09
CA MET A 189 -12.04 -15.32 16.49
C MET A 189 -11.40 -16.26 17.51
N GLN A 190 -11.46 -17.57 17.24
CA GLN A 190 -10.71 -18.57 18.01
C GLN A 190 -9.23 -18.47 17.63
N LEU A 191 -8.43 -17.82 18.46
CA LEU A 191 -6.97 -17.86 18.34
C LEU A 191 -6.51 -19.28 18.70
N GLY A 192 -5.76 -19.93 17.81
CA GLY A 192 -5.26 -21.27 18.07
C GLY A 192 -4.41 -21.31 19.35
N GLY A 193 -4.82 -22.13 20.32
CA GLY A 193 -4.10 -22.34 21.57
C GLY A 193 -2.73 -23.00 21.35
N GLN A 194 -1.69 -22.37 21.92
CA GLN A 194 -0.33 -22.84 22.23
C GLN A 194 0.27 -24.02 21.43
N VAL A 195 1.42 -23.79 20.76
CA VAL A 195 2.63 -24.63 20.98
C VAL A 195 3.90 -23.78 20.91
N LEU A 196 4.78 -24.10 21.86
CA LEU A 196 6.10 -23.62 22.24
C LEU A 196 7.11 -23.48 21.07
N ILE A 197 7.84 -22.37 21.01
CA ILE A 197 9.28 -22.25 21.31
C ILE A 197 9.65 -20.75 21.33
N GLU A 198 10.52 -20.45 22.31
CA GLU A 198 11.41 -19.30 22.53
C GLU A 198 11.68 -18.46 21.26
N GLU A 199 11.59 -17.14 21.26
CA GLU A 199 12.30 -16.21 22.13
C GLU A 199 11.47 -14.94 22.33
N SER A 200 11.71 -14.26 23.45
CA SER A 200 11.22 -12.92 23.73
C SER A 200 11.90 -11.89 22.81
N HIS A 201 11.57 -11.90 21.54
CA HIS A 201 11.98 -10.84 20.64
C HIS A 201 10.73 -10.05 20.24
N SER A 202 10.59 -8.87 20.81
CA SER A 202 9.74 -7.82 20.24
C SER A 202 10.39 -7.37 18.92
N TYR A 203 10.19 -8.14 17.85
CA TYR A 203 10.95 -7.97 16.61
C TYR A 203 10.65 -6.65 15.90
N LEU A 204 9.49 -6.03 16.17
CA LEU A 204 9.00 -4.89 15.42
C LEU A 204 8.38 -3.85 16.37
N ARG A 205 9.20 -3.03 17.04
CA ARG A 205 8.66 -1.79 17.62
C ARG A 205 8.28 -0.85 16.47
N TYR A 206 6.98 -0.62 16.33
CA TYR A 206 6.43 0.32 15.37
C TYR A 206 6.84 1.75 15.76
N GLU A 207 7.91 2.26 15.16
CA GLU A 207 8.24 3.68 15.19
C GLU A 207 7.83 4.28 13.85
N SER A 208 6.84 5.18 13.90
CA SER A 208 6.37 6.02 12.80
C SER A 208 7.46 7.03 12.39
N SER A 209 8.62 6.55 11.92
CA SER A 209 9.69 7.40 11.40
C SER A 209 9.39 7.77 9.95
N ARG A 210 9.35 9.07 9.65
CA ARG A 210 8.91 9.65 8.37
C ARG A 210 9.86 9.41 7.17
N SER A 211 10.83 8.49 7.29
CA SER A 211 11.85 8.26 6.25
C SER A 211 12.26 6.81 6.04
N SER A 212 11.58 5.85 6.67
CA SER A 212 11.95 4.43 6.56
C SER A 212 11.45 3.85 5.24
N GLN A 213 12.35 3.13 4.57
CA GLN A 213 12.01 2.29 3.45
C GLN A 213 11.17 1.11 3.96
N ASP A 214 10.05 0.78 3.31
CA ASP A 214 9.23 -0.36 3.75
C ASP A 214 9.72 -1.68 3.14
N CYS A 215 9.48 -2.78 3.86
CA CYS A 215 9.59 -4.12 3.32
C CYS A 215 8.55 -4.31 2.21
N ASP A 216 8.99 -4.71 1.01
CA ASP A 216 8.08 -4.87 -0.12
C ASP A 216 7.13 -6.07 0.06
N ILE A 217 7.41 -6.97 1.04
CA ILE A 217 6.57 -8.12 1.41
C ILE A 217 5.59 -7.79 2.53
N CYS A 218 6.07 -7.48 3.74
CA CYS A 218 5.17 -7.27 4.89
C CYS A 218 4.74 -5.81 5.09
N THR A 219 5.15 -4.88 4.23
CA THR A 219 4.79 -3.44 4.30
C THR A 219 5.25 -2.69 5.55
N LEU A 220 5.98 -3.35 6.46
CA LEU A 220 6.51 -2.73 7.67
C LEU A 220 7.80 -1.96 7.39
N PRO A 221 8.05 -0.88 8.15
CA PRO A 221 9.25 -0.06 7.98
C PRO A 221 10.53 -0.84 8.31
N LEU A 222 11.56 -0.63 7.48
CA LEU A 222 12.92 -1.11 7.70
C LEU A 222 13.65 -0.06 8.55
N ASN A 223 13.68 -0.26 9.86
CA ASN A 223 14.48 0.54 10.79
C ASN A 223 15.96 0.10 10.78
N ARG A 224 16.85 0.86 11.44
CA ARG A 224 18.30 0.54 11.53
C ARG A 224 18.59 -0.88 12.05
N ASP A 225 17.79 -1.36 13.00
CA ASP A 225 17.93 -2.70 13.58
C ASP A 225 17.27 -3.78 12.70
N ASN A 226 16.32 -3.37 11.86
CA ASN A 226 15.53 -4.22 10.98
C ASN A 226 16.22 -4.36 9.61
N ARG A 227 17.49 -4.81 9.63
CA ARG A 227 18.37 -4.96 8.44
C ARG A 227 17.60 -5.62 7.29
N GLY A 228 17.19 -4.81 6.32
CA GLY A 228 16.57 -5.27 5.08
C GLY A 228 17.65 -5.71 4.10
N ILE A 229 17.40 -6.80 3.38
CA ILE A 229 18.24 -7.23 2.26
C ILE A 229 17.66 -6.59 1.00
N GLU A 230 18.48 -5.82 0.30
CA GLU A 230 18.15 -5.34 -1.05
C GLU A 230 18.50 -6.41 -2.09
N TYR A 231 17.52 -6.77 -2.92
CA TYR A 231 17.70 -7.64 -4.07
C TYR A 231 17.36 -6.92 -5.38
N GLY A 232 18.01 -7.34 -6.47
CA GLY A 232 17.74 -6.85 -7.83
C GLY A 232 18.83 -5.94 -8.40
N SER A 233 18.73 -5.66 -9.70
CA SER A 233 19.64 -4.79 -10.46
C SER A 233 18.84 -3.86 -11.38
N GLY A 234 19.31 -2.62 -11.59
CA GLY A 234 18.62 -1.63 -12.44
C GLY A 234 17.55 -0.82 -11.69
N CYS A 235 16.40 -0.53 -12.32
CA CYS A 235 15.37 0.36 -11.77
C CYS A 235 14.48 -0.27 -10.67
N ARG A 236 14.54 -1.59 -10.49
CA ARG A 236 13.71 -2.32 -9.51
C ARG A 236 14.59 -3.03 -8.50
N LYS A 237 14.70 -2.41 -7.32
CA LYS A 237 15.30 -3.00 -6.12
C LYS A 237 14.18 -3.37 -5.16
N TYR A 238 14.14 -4.63 -4.76
CA TYR A 238 13.22 -5.14 -3.75
C TYR A 238 13.93 -5.16 -2.40
N ARG A 239 13.19 -4.84 -1.35
CA ARG A 239 13.67 -4.79 0.03
C ARG A 239 12.89 -5.79 0.84
N ILE A 240 13.59 -6.78 1.39
CA ILE A 240 13.00 -7.83 2.21
C ILE A 240 13.53 -7.66 3.62
N CYS A 241 12.66 -7.51 4.63
CA CYS A 241 13.09 -7.46 6.02
C CYS A 241 13.69 -8.81 6.46
N HIS A 242 14.58 -8.79 7.45
CA HIS A 242 15.21 -10.01 7.98
C HIS A 242 14.19 -11.10 8.36
N ILE A 243 13.03 -10.71 8.91
CA ILE A 243 11.94 -11.62 9.27
C ILE A 243 11.39 -12.32 8.03
N CYS A 244 10.99 -11.58 6.99
CA CYS A 244 10.45 -12.21 5.78
C CYS A 244 11.50 -13.14 5.15
N SER A 245 12.77 -12.76 5.19
CA SER A 245 13.87 -13.62 4.73
C SER A 245 14.02 -14.90 5.56
N GLN A 246 13.88 -14.84 6.89
CA GLN A 246 13.88 -16.03 7.76
C GLN A 246 12.74 -17.01 7.46
N PHE A 247 11.59 -16.48 7.02
CA PHE A 247 10.45 -17.28 6.56
C PHE A 247 10.55 -17.72 5.09
N GLY A 248 11.76 -17.66 4.51
CA GLY A 248 12.06 -18.20 3.19
C GLY A 248 11.85 -17.22 2.03
N ALA A 249 11.48 -15.98 2.30
CA ALA A 249 11.27 -15.01 1.22
C ALA A 249 12.59 -14.63 0.54
N SER A 250 12.54 -14.51 -0.78
CA SER A 250 13.70 -14.28 -1.64
C SER A 250 13.35 -13.39 -2.83
N CYS A 251 14.37 -13.01 -3.61
CA CYS A 251 14.16 -12.24 -4.83
C CYS A 251 13.32 -12.97 -5.90
N LYS A 252 13.21 -14.30 -5.82
CA LYS A 252 12.41 -15.10 -6.75
C LYS A 252 10.91 -14.83 -6.60
N ASP A 253 10.47 -14.41 -5.41
CA ASP A 253 9.06 -14.11 -5.12
C ASP A 253 8.58 -12.82 -5.81
N PHE A 254 9.48 -12.12 -6.51
CA PHE A 254 9.19 -10.92 -7.30
C PHE A 254 9.53 -11.09 -8.79
N ALA A 255 9.96 -12.28 -9.20
CA ALA A 255 10.40 -12.57 -10.55
C ALA A 255 9.25 -13.18 -11.36
N GLU A 256 8.32 -12.32 -11.77
CA GLU A 256 7.38 -12.55 -12.89
C GLU A 256 7.35 -11.30 -13.78
#